data_AF-G0UQN0-F1
#
_entry.id   AF-G0UQN0-F1
#
_cell.length_a   1.000
_cell.length_b   1.000
_cell.length_c   1.000
_cell.angle_alpha   90.00
_cell.angle_beta   90.00
_cell.angle_gamma   90.00
#
_symmetry.space_group_name_H-M   'P 1'
#
loop_
_entity.id
_entity.type
_entity.pdbx_description
1 polymer ?
#
loop_
_entity_poly.entity_id
_entity_poly.type
_entity_poly.pdbx_seq_one_letter_code
_entity_poly.pdbx_strand_id
1 'polypeptide(L)'
;MDTADSPSSALVIWGSTGPRLQLTRQDLRMPESIKERQNYQFFLKQWDAVAGFWMNRVLKEAALQHATASDIVQCIVKDIERRWEQRRREKTLHKRRKRLLDPQGAPVYGVPSPHILLTNFVSLVTYRKLVADGGSLKELIQALLSKVEQLAKEKVLEHQVLVDESGVDEISDGGGCASGAVTKKFKAEEGTTSAEGREEGTVATPAFDDHVALVCTLSSKFSAASAVAGLHGSTFDSRAIMCRFYDL
;
A
#
# COMPACT_ATOMS: atom_id res chain seq x y z
N MET A 1 -30.70 -6.80 33.63
CA MET A 1 -31.52 -7.22 32.47
C MET A 1 -30.61 -7.97 31.52
N ASP A 2 -30.75 -9.29 31.57
CA ASP A 2 -30.36 -10.34 30.63
C ASP A 2 -28.95 -10.30 30.02
N THR A 3 -28.00 -10.85 30.79
CA THR A 3 -26.81 -11.49 30.24
C THR A 3 -27.25 -12.74 29.49
N ALA A 4 -27.41 -12.64 28.18
CA ALA A 4 -27.52 -13.80 27.31
C ALA A 4 -26.22 -14.62 27.45
N ASP A 5 -26.27 -15.68 28.25
CA ASP A 5 -25.23 -16.69 28.33
C ASP A 5 -25.02 -17.25 26.92
N SER A 6 -23.91 -16.85 26.30
CA SER A 6 -23.45 -17.47 25.08
C SER A 6 -23.18 -18.95 25.38
N PRO A 7 -23.68 -19.90 24.58
CA PRO A 7 -23.50 -21.31 24.86
C PRO A 7 -22.01 -21.63 24.97
N SER A 8 -21.64 -22.23 26.10
CA SER A 8 -20.29 -22.71 26.42
C SER A 8 -19.86 -23.77 25.40
N SER A 9 -19.26 -23.36 24.28
CA SER A 9 -18.67 -24.28 23.32
C SER A 9 -17.25 -24.63 23.74
N ALA A 10 -16.98 -25.92 23.91
CA ALA A 10 -15.68 -26.48 24.26
C ALA A 10 -15.13 -27.32 23.10
N LEU A 11 -13.85 -27.15 22.78
CA LEU A 11 -13.13 -27.89 21.75
C LEU A 11 -12.39 -29.07 22.38
N VAL A 12 -12.86 -30.28 22.09
CA VAL A 12 -12.23 -31.51 22.56
C VAL A 12 -11.64 -32.24 21.36
N ILE A 13 -10.33 -32.50 21.38
CA ILE A 13 -9.63 -33.30 20.37
C ILE A 13 -9.43 -34.70 20.92
N TRP A 14 -9.81 -35.71 20.14
CA TRP A 14 -9.65 -37.12 20.50
C TRP A 14 -8.32 -37.64 19.95
N GLY A 15 -7.42 -38.05 20.84
CA GLY A 15 -6.14 -38.68 20.50
C GLY A 15 -6.05 -40.13 20.96
N SER A 16 -4.95 -40.81 20.64
CA SER A 16 -4.67 -42.19 21.08
C SER A 16 -4.60 -42.35 22.61
N THR A 17 -4.45 -41.25 23.35
CA THR A 17 -4.43 -41.21 24.82
C THR A 17 -5.76 -40.73 25.44
N GLY A 18 -6.84 -40.63 24.66
CA GLY A 18 -8.16 -40.20 25.12
C GLY A 18 -8.54 -38.75 24.72
N PRO A 19 -9.70 -38.26 25.20
CA PRO A 19 -10.18 -36.91 24.91
C PRO A 19 -9.33 -35.86 25.62
N ARG A 20 -8.77 -34.91 24.85
CA ARG A 20 -8.06 -33.74 25.36
C ARG A 20 -8.87 -32.49 25.06
N LEU A 21 -9.37 -31.82 26.09
CA LEU A 21 -9.88 -30.45 25.97
C LEU A 21 -8.71 -29.56 25.54
N GLN A 22 -8.81 -28.96 24.35
CA GLN A 22 -7.78 -28.03 23.88
C GLN A 22 -8.12 -26.60 24.23
N LEU A 23 -9.34 -26.17 23.93
CA LEU A 23 -9.73 -24.77 24.01
C LEU A 23 -11.22 -24.64 24.28
N THR A 24 -11.61 -23.72 25.15
CA THR A 24 -13.00 -23.30 25.30
C THR A 24 -13.21 -21.95 24.64
N ARG A 25 -14.48 -21.60 24.39
CA ARG A 25 -14.82 -20.25 23.93
C ARG A 25 -14.46 -19.17 24.95
N GLN A 26 -14.38 -19.51 26.24
CA GLN A 26 -13.93 -18.61 27.29
C GLN A 26 -12.44 -18.31 27.17
N ASP A 27 -11.63 -19.29 26.74
CA ASP A 27 -10.19 -19.12 26.53
C ASP A 27 -9.86 -18.19 25.35
N LEU A 28 -10.80 -18.04 24.40
CA LEU A 28 -10.69 -17.14 23.24
C LEU A 28 -11.38 -15.79 23.45
N ARG A 29 -11.63 -15.41 24.71
CA ARG A 29 -12.22 -14.10 25.04
C ARG A 29 -11.26 -12.98 24.65
N MET A 30 -11.84 -11.84 24.25
CA MET A 30 -11.10 -10.64 23.88
C MET A 30 -10.25 -10.14 25.06
N PRO A 31 -8.91 -10.02 24.89
CA PRO A 31 -8.04 -9.43 25.89
C PRO A 31 -8.44 -7.99 26.24
N GLU A 32 -8.26 -7.62 27.50
CA GLU A 32 -8.64 -6.29 27.98
C GLU A 32 -7.79 -5.17 27.37
N SER A 33 -6.53 -5.46 27.03
CA SER A 33 -5.60 -4.53 26.36
C SER A 33 -6.12 -4.02 25.01
N ILE A 34 -7.07 -4.71 24.37
CA ILE A 34 -7.66 -4.26 23.10
C ILE A 34 -8.61 -3.07 23.33
N LYS A 35 -9.16 -2.89 24.54
CA LYS A 35 -10.05 -1.77 24.89
C LYS A 35 -9.37 -0.41 24.75
N GLU A 36 -8.05 -0.36 24.94
CA GLU A 36 -7.25 0.86 24.87
C GLU A 36 -6.97 1.30 23.42
N ARG A 37 -7.28 0.46 22.42
CA ARG A 37 -6.95 0.73 21.03
C ARG A 37 -7.98 1.64 20.36
N GLN A 38 -7.49 2.53 19.49
CA GLN A 38 -8.35 3.47 18.73
C GLN A 38 -9.42 2.79 17.86
N ASN A 39 -9.19 1.55 17.42
CA ASN A 39 -10.10 0.76 16.59
C ASN A 39 -10.89 -0.30 17.39
N TYR A 40 -10.99 -0.16 18.71
CA TYR A 40 -11.71 -1.09 19.60
C TYR A 40 -13.13 -1.44 19.11
N GLN A 41 -13.90 -0.46 18.65
CA GLN A 41 -15.26 -0.70 18.14
C GLN A 41 -15.30 -1.64 16.94
N PHE A 42 -14.24 -1.69 16.14
CA PHE A 42 -14.12 -2.66 15.05
C PHE A 42 -13.83 -4.06 15.58
N PHE A 43 -12.95 -4.18 16.58
CA PHE A 43 -12.68 -5.45 17.25
C PHE A 43 -13.95 -6.04 17.88
N LEU A 44 -14.70 -5.24 18.63
CA LEU A 44 -15.97 -5.66 19.23
C LEU A 44 -16.91 -6.30 18.22
N LYS A 45 -17.06 -5.70 17.03
CA LYS A 45 -17.96 -6.19 15.98
C LYS A 45 -17.46 -7.43 15.26
N GLN A 46 -16.16 -7.71 15.30
CA GLN A 46 -15.56 -8.81 14.55
C GLN A 46 -15.16 -9.99 15.43
N TRP A 47 -14.96 -9.76 16.73
CA TRP A 47 -14.35 -10.74 17.64
C TRP A 47 -15.06 -12.08 17.61
N ASP A 48 -16.37 -12.12 17.88
CA ASP A 48 -17.12 -13.37 17.98
C ASP A 48 -17.11 -14.21 16.70
N ALA A 49 -17.19 -13.55 15.54
CA ALA A 49 -17.17 -14.21 14.25
C ALA A 49 -15.77 -14.78 13.95
N VAL A 50 -14.71 -14.00 14.22
CA VAL A 50 -13.33 -14.41 13.96
C VAL A 50 -12.88 -15.48 14.96
N ALA A 51 -13.21 -15.35 16.24
CA ALA A 51 -12.93 -16.34 17.27
C ALA A 51 -13.63 -17.68 16.96
N GLY A 52 -14.89 -17.66 16.53
CA GLY A 52 -15.60 -18.86 16.07
C GLY A 52 -14.95 -19.51 14.84
N PHE A 53 -14.47 -18.70 13.89
CA PHE A 53 -13.71 -19.19 12.74
C PHE A 53 -12.41 -19.87 13.16
N TRP A 54 -11.62 -19.24 14.04
CA TRP A 54 -10.36 -19.80 14.52
C TRP A 54 -10.56 -21.08 15.35
N MET A 55 -11.60 -21.13 16.19
CA MET A 55 -11.95 -22.35 16.94
C MET A 55 -12.22 -23.54 16.00
N ASN A 56 -12.92 -23.32 14.89
CA ASN A 56 -13.14 -24.35 13.86
C ASN A 56 -11.88 -24.67 13.06
N ARG A 57 -11.00 -23.69 12.85
CA ARG A 57 -9.76 -23.84 12.09
C ARG A 57 -8.75 -24.74 12.83
N VAL A 58 -8.67 -24.63 14.15
CA VAL A 58 -7.82 -25.47 15.01
C VAL A 58 -8.14 -26.96 14.85
N LEU A 59 -9.42 -27.32 14.70
CA LEU A 59 -9.81 -28.71 14.45
C LEU A 59 -9.26 -29.24 13.12
N LYS A 60 -9.16 -28.38 12.12
CA LYS A 60 -8.83 -28.77 10.74
C LYS A 60 -7.33 -28.76 10.47
N GLU A 61 -6.57 -27.92 11.17
CA GLU A 61 -5.14 -27.73 10.93
C GLU A 61 -4.31 -28.34 12.06
N ALA A 62 -3.63 -29.45 11.77
CA ALA A 62 -2.79 -30.16 12.74
C ALA A 62 -1.71 -29.26 13.39
N ALA A 63 -1.17 -28.30 12.63
CA ALA A 63 -0.19 -27.35 13.15
C ALA A 63 -0.74 -26.45 14.28
N LEU A 64 -2.05 -26.17 14.28
CA LEU A 64 -2.70 -25.34 15.29
C LEU A 64 -3.15 -26.14 16.52
N GLN A 65 -3.21 -27.47 16.43
CA GLN A 65 -3.63 -28.33 17.54
C GLN A 65 -2.65 -28.32 18.71
N HIS A 66 -1.42 -27.85 18.52
CA HIS A 66 -0.44 -27.71 19.61
C HIS A 66 -0.26 -26.27 20.09
N ALA A 67 -0.97 -25.31 19.49
CA ALA A 67 -0.90 -23.91 19.87
C ALA A 67 -1.60 -23.65 21.20
N THR A 68 -1.09 -22.73 22.01
CA THR A 68 -1.75 -22.32 23.25
C THR A 68 -2.93 -21.39 22.95
N ALA A 69 -3.86 -21.27 23.89
CA ALA A 69 -4.97 -20.31 23.78
C ALA A 69 -4.47 -18.88 23.50
N SER A 70 -3.38 -18.48 24.13
CA SER A 70 -2.76 -17.16 23.93
C SER A 70 -2.29 -16.96 22.49
N ASP A 71 -1.66 -17.98 21.90
CA ASP A 71 -1.19 -17.93 20.50
C ASP A 71 -2.36 -17.77 19.52
N ILE A 72 -3.46 -18.47 19.78
CA ILE A 72 -4.67 -18.40 18.96
C ILE A 72 -5.32 -17.02 19.08
N VAL A 73 -5.39 -16.49 20.30
CA VAL A 73 -5.87 -15.13 20.56
C VAL A 73 -5.01 -14.10 19.83
N GLN A 74 -3.67 -14.25 19.82
CA GLN A 74 -2.79 -13.38 19.03
C GLN A 74 -3.05 -13.49 17.52
N CYS A 75 -3.34 -14.69 17.00
CA CYS A 75 -3.74 -14.88 15.61
C CYS A 75 -5.08 -14.20 15.28
N ILE A 76 -6.06 -14.28 16.18
CA ILE A 76 -7.35 -13.56 16.06
C ILE A 76 -7.09 -12.05 16.01
N VAL A 77 -6.26 -11.53 16.91
CA VAL A 77 -5.90 -10.11 16.94
C VAL A 77 -5.26 -9.69 15.62
N LYS A 78 -4.22 -10.40 15.16
CA LYS A 78 -3.54 -10.10 13.89
C LYS A 78 -4.49 -10.15 12.69
N ASP A 79 -5.43 -11.10 12.66
CA ASP A 79 -6.40 -11.18 11.56
C ASP A 79 -7.37 -9.99 11.56
N ILE A 80 -7.89 -9.60 12.74
CA ILE A 80 -8.76 -8.42 12.86
C ILE A 80 -8.00 -7.13 12.53
N GLU A 81 -6.75 -6.99 12.97
CA GLU A 81 -5.87 -5.86 12.60
C GLU A 81 -5.69 -5.77 11.09
N ARG A 82 -5.35 -6.88 10.45
CA ARG A 82 -5.17 -6.95 9.00
C ARG A 82 -6.44 -6.54 8.25
N ARG A 83 -7.61 -7.02 8.69
CA ARG A 83 -8.92 -6.63 8.11
C ARG A 83 -9.20 -5.14 8.30
N TRP A 84 -8.87 -4.60 9.47
CA TRP A 84 -9.02 -3.17 9.75
C TRP A 84 -8.14 -2.31 8.85
N GLU A 85 -6.85 -2.65 8.75
CA GLU A 85 -5.89 -1.98 7.88
C GLU A 85 -6.32 -2.03 6.42
N GLN A 86 -6.76 -3.20 5.95
CA GLN A 86 -7.29 -3.36 4.60
C GLN A 86 -8.47 -2.41 4.36
N ARG A 87 -9.47 -2.39 5.25
CA ARG A 87 -10.61 -1.49 5.14
C ARG A 87 -10.21 -0.01 5.16
N ARG A 88 -9.21 0.37 5.97
CA ARG A 88 -8.68 1.73 6.03
C ARG A 88 -7.96 2.11 4.73
N ARG A 89 -7.16 1.20 4.17
CA ARG A 89 -6.50 1.37 2.87
C ARG A 89 -7.51 1.53 1.75
N GLU A 90 -8.51 0.65 1.66
CA GLU A 90 -9.58 0.71 0.66
C GLU A 90 -10.40 2.00 0.76
N LYS A 91 -10.78 2.43 1.98
CA LYS A 91 -11.50 3.70 2.19
C LYS A 91 -10.68 4.91 1.77
N THR A 92 -9.38 4.89 2.03
CA THR A 92 -8.45 5.96 1.61
C THR A 92 -8.34 6.01 0.09
N LEU A 93 -8.13 4.87 -0.56
CA LEU A 93 -8.09 4.76 -2.03
C LEU A 93 -9.41 5.22 -2.66
N HIS A 94 -10.54 4.80 -2.12
CA HIS A 94 -11.86 5.23 -2.59
C HIS A 94 -12.02 6.76 -2.52
N LYS A 95 -11.64 7.37 -1.39
CA LYS A 95 -11.68 8.84 -1.24
C LYS A 95 -10.73 9.54 -2.21
N ARG A 96 -9.51 9.02 -2.40
CA ARG A 96 -8.54 9.56 -3.38
C ARG A 96 -9.10 9.50 -4.79
N ARG A 97 -9.56 8.33 -5.23
CA ARG A 97 -10.16 8.14 -6.56
C ARG A 97 -11.37 9.06 -6.78
N LYS A 98 -12.25 9.19 -5.77
CA LYS A 98 -13.40 10.09 -5.86
C LYS A 98 -12.97 11.54 -6.08
N ARG A 99 -11.91 12.00 -5.40
CA ARG A 99 -11.34 13.34 -5.57
C ARG A 99 -10.65 13.52 -6.93
N LEU A 100 -9.98 12.48 -7.43
CA LEU A 100 -9.33 12.51 -8.75
C LEU A 100 -10.34 12.63 -9.89
N LEU A 101 -11.53 12.05 -9.73
CA LEU A 101 -12.59 12.11 -10.73
C LEU A 101 -13.50 13.33 -10.57
N ASP A 102 -13.31 14.14 -9.54
CA ASP A 102 -14.10 15.34 -9.30
C ASP A 102 -13.63 16.43 -10.28
N PRO A 103 -14.48 16.91 -11.21
CA PRO A 103 -14.10 17.94 -12.17
C PRO A 103 -13.80 19.31 -11.51
N GLN A 104 -14.26 19.52 -10.27
CA GLN A 104 -13.89 20.70 -9.47
C GLN A 104 -12.66 20.43 -8.57
N GLY A 105 -12.08 19.24 -8.65
CA GLY A 105 -10.94 18.79 -7.87
C GLY A 105 -9.62 19.46 -8.26
N ALA A 106 -8.59 19.22 -7.45
CA ALA A 106 -7.29 19.88 -7.58
C ALA A 106 -6.60 19.55 -8.93
N PRO A 107 -6.14 20.55 -9.70
CA PRO A 107 -5.50 20.36 -11.01
C PRO A 107 -4.11 19.70 -10.94
N VAL A 108 -3.61 19.42 -9.73
CA VAL A 108 -2.27 18.87 -9.47
C VAL A 108 -2.04 17.52 -10.17
N TYR A 109 -3.11 16.75 -10.40
CA TYR A 109 -3.04 15.44 -11.05
C TYR A 109 -3.42 15.47 -12.53
N GLY A 110 -3.64 16.66 -13.11
CA GLY A 110 -4.14 16.80 -14.48
C GLY A 110 -5.66 16.58 -14.58
N VAL A 111 -6.18 16.79 -15.80
CA VAL A 111 -7.61 16.58 -16.12
C VAL A 111 -7.91 15.09 -16.22
N PRO A 112 -9.03 14.58 -15.67
CA PRO A 112 -9.37 13.17 -15.74
C PRO A 112 -9.42 12.62 -17.17
N SER A 113 -8.52 11.69 -17.46
CA SER A 113 -8.25 11.09 -18.77
C SER A 113 -8.07 9.58 -18.63
N PRO A 114 -8.32 8.76 -19.67
CA PRO A 114 -7.97 7.35 -19.68
C PRO A 114 -6.44 7.11 -19.74
N HIS A 115 -5.65 8.14 -19.99
CA HIS A 115 -4.19 8.05 -20.08
C HIS A 115 -3.54 8.51 -18.77
N ILE A 116 -2.49 7.80 -18.37
CA ILE A 116 -1.70 8.11 -17.18
C ILE A 116 -0.23 8.27 -17.55
N LEU A 117 0.46 9.21 -16.89
CA LEU A 117 1.90 9.41 -16.98
C LEU A 117 2.54 8.99 -15.65
N LEU A 118 3.54 8.12 -15.72
CA LEU A 118 4.35 7.67 -14.60
C LEU A 118 5.76 8.21 -14.76
N THR A 119 6.29 8.90 -13.76
CA THR A 119 7.68 9.40 -13.72
C THR A 119 8.39 8.98 -12.44
N ASN A 120 9.70 9.16 -12.39
CA ASN A 120 10.57 8.81 -11.26
C ASN A 120 10.56 7.32 -10.87
N PHE A 121 10.25 6.43 -11.81
CA PHE A 121 10.40 4.99 -11.62
C PHE A 121 11.83 4.50 -11.93
N VAL A 122 12.60 5.29 -12.67
CA VAL A 122 14.00 5.02 -13.04
C VAL A 122 14.72 6.36 -13.25
N SER A 123 16.03 6.42 -12.99
CA SER A 123 16.81 7.60 -13.41
C SER A 123 17.21 7.52 -14.88
N LEU A 124 17.48 8.65 -15.52
CA LEU A 124 18.00 8.70 -16.88
C LEU A 124 19.31 7.90 -17.02
N VAL A 125 20.20 8.01 -16.03
CA VAL A 125 21.48 7.28 -16.00
C VAL A 125 21.26 5.77 -15.95
N THR A 126 20.35 5.32 -15.07
CA THR A 126 20.00 3.89 -14.97
C THR A 126 19.29 3.41 -16.23
N TYR A 127 18.36 4.21 -16.76
CA TYR A 127 17.63 3.89 -17.99
C TYR A 127 18.59 3.64 -19.16
N ARG A 128 19.58 4.51 -19.38
CA ARG A 128 20.60 4.32 -20.43
C ARG A 128 21.38 3.02 -20.27
N LYS A 129 21.72 2.64 -19.03
CA LYS A 129 22.38 1.35 -18.74
C LYS A 129 21.47 0.16 -19.07
N LEU A 130 20.20 0.23 -18.69
CA LEU A 130 19.23 -0.83 -18.95
C LEU A 130 18.91 -0.98 -20.46
N VAL A 131 18.90 0.12 -21.21
CA VAL A 131 18.77 0.10 -22.67
C VAL A 131 19.95 -0.64 -23.30
N ALA A 132 21.18 -0.37 -22.84
CA ALA A 132 22.39 -1.00 -23.36
C ALA A 132 22.46 -2.51 -23.07
N ASP A 133 21.84 -2.97 -21.98
CA ASP A 133 21.80 -4.37 -21.53
C ASP A 133 20.69 -5.20 -22.24
N GLY A 134 19.80 -4.56 -22.99
CA GLY A 134 18.87 -5.20 -23.95
C GLY A 134 17.67 -5.96 -23.35
N GLY A 135 17.81 -6.59 -22.18
CA GLY A 135 16.75 -7.38 -21.53
C GLY A 135 16.11 -6.71 -20.31
N SER A 136 16.93 -6.08 -19.47
CA SER A 136 16.54 -5.60 -18.14
C SER A 136 15.55 -4.43 -18.17
N LEU A 137 15.58 -3.57 -19.19
CA LEU A 137 14.57 -2.51 -19.36
C LEU A 137 13.17 -3.08 -19.57
N LYS A 138 13.05 -4.14 -20.38
CA LYS A 138 11.76 -4.75 -20.69
C LYS A 138 11.13 -5.36 -19.44
N GLU A 139 11.94 -6.01 -18.60
CA GLU A 139 11.50 -6.57 -17.32
C GLU A 139 11.01 -5.48 -16.36
N LEU A 140 11.73 -4.35 -16.29
CA LEU A 140 11.33 -3.19 -15.50
C LEU A 140 9.97 -2.63 -15.93
N ILE A 141 9.79 -2.41 -17.24
CA ILE A 141 8.53 -1.92 -17.81
C ILE A 141 7.42 -2.94 -17.55
N GLN A 142 7.66 -4.22 -17.78
CA GLN A 142 6.69 -5.30 -17.53
C GLN A 142 6.24 -5.34 -16.06
N ALA A 143 7.17 -5.15 -15.12
CA ALA A 143 6.87 -5.10 -13.70
C ALA A 143 6.00 -3.88 -13.35
N LEU A 144 6.31 -2.71 -13.93
CA LEU A 144 5.52 -1.49 -13.74
C LEU A 144 4.11 -1.63 -14.33
N LEU A 145 4.00 -2.16 -15.55
CA LEU A 145 2.71 -2.44 -16.20
C LEU A 145 1.89 -3.44 -15.36
N SER A 146 2.50 -4.51 -14.87
CA SER A 146 1.82 -5.49 -14.00
C SER A 146 1.25 -4.84 -12.73
N LYS A 147 1.94 -3.83 -12.18
CA LYS A 147 1.44 -3.04 -11.04
C LYS A 147 0.28 -2.14 -11.43
N VAL A 148 0.36 -1.46 -12.59
CA VAL A 148 -0.75 -0.66 -13.12
C VAL A 148 -1.99 -1.53 -13.32
N GLU A 149 -1.83 -2.69 -13.96
CA GLU A 149 -2.91 -3.66 -14.22
C GLU A 149 -3.54 -4.18 -12.93
N GLN A 150 -2.72 -4.50 -11.92
CA GLN A 150 -3.19 -4.95 -10.61
C GLN A 150 -4.08 -3.88 -9.93
N LEU A 151 -3.69 -2.61 -10.01
CA LEU A 151 -4.41 -1.49 -9.39
C LEU A 151 -5.66 -1.10 -10.17
N ALA A 152 -5.59 -1.12 -11.51
CA ALA A 152 -6.70 -0.81 -12.40
C ALA A 152 -7.70 -1.97 -12.51
N LYS A 153 -7.27 -3.21 -12.17
CA LYS A 153 -8.03 -4.46 -12.35
C LYS A 153 -8.39 -4.73 -13.82
N GLU A 154 -7.54 -4.31 -14.74
CA GLU A 154 -7.68 -4.51 -16.19
C GLU A 154 -6.30 -4.57 -16.86
N LYS A 155 -6.26 -4.93 -18.13
CA LYS A 155 -5.04 -4.90 -18.95
C LYS A 155 -4.79 -3.50 -19.50
N VAL A 156 -3.51 -3.12 -19.54
CA VAL A 156 -3.08 -1.88 -20.22
C VAL A 156 -3.25 -2.09 -21.72
N LEU A 157 -3.92 -1.15 -22.39
CA LEU A 157 -4.21 -1.25 -23.83
C LEU A 157 -2.98 -0.91 -24.66
N GLU A 158 -2.28 0.14 -24.26
CA GLU A 158 -1.10 0.66 -24.95
C GLU A 158 -0.18 1.31 -23.92
N HIS A 159 1.13 1.25 -24.18
CA HIS A 159 2.12 1.97 -23.38
C HIS A 159 3.21 2.57 -24.28
N GLN A 160 3.73 3.72 -23.86
CA GLN A 160 4.79 4.42 -24.55
C GLN A 160 5.80 4.95 -23.55
N VAL A 161 7.10 4.78 -23.83
CA VAL A 161 8.17 5.39 -23.04
C VAL A 161 8.52 6.73 -23.67
N LEU A 162 8.50 7.79 -22.87
CA LEU A 162 8.96 9.13 -23.26
C LEU A 162 10.29 9.40 -22.54
N VAL A 163 11.27 9.91 -23.28
CA VAL A 163 12.59 10.23 -22.74
C VAL A 163 12.91 11.67 -23.12
N ASP A 164 13.17 12.49 -22.11
CA ASP A 164 13.69 13.83 -22.28
C ASP A 164 15.22 13.78 -22.18
N GLU A 165 15.88 13.98 -23.32
CA GLU A 165 17.34 14.00 -23.40
C GLU A 165 17.93 15.41 -23.17
N SER A 166 17.09 16.43 -23.01
CA SER A 166 17.52 17.84 -22.98
C SER A 166 18.23 18.29 -21.68
N GLY A 167 18.62 17.35 -20.81
CA GLY A 167 19.38 17.60 -19.59
C GLY A 167 20.86 17.22 -19.63
N VAL A 168 21.42 16.84 -20.79
CA VAL A 168 22.80 16.36 -20.90
C VAL A 168 23.55 17.10 -22.01
N ASP A 169 23.82 18.38 -21.79
CA ASP A 169 24.98 19.10 -22.33
C ASP A 169 25.04 20.50 -21.70
N GLU A 170 25.68 20.62 -20.53
CA GLU A 170 26.38 21.85 -20.10
C GLU A 170 27.23 21.56 -18.86
N ILE A 171 28.30 20.78 -19.05
CA ILE A 171 29.57 21.09 -18.38
C ILE A 171 30.29 22.05 -19.32
N SER A 172 29.80 23.30 -19.38
CA SER A 172 30.53 24.40 -19.99
C SER A 172 31.19 25.16 -18.85
N ASP A 173 32.49 24.96 -18.74
CA ASP A 173 33.40 25.84 -18.02
C ASP A 173 33.28 27.26 -18.61
N GLY A 174 32.87 28.23 -17.78
CA GLY A 174 32.98 29.66 -18.11
C GLY A 174 31.67 30.44 -18.23
N GLY A 175 31.29 31.07 -17.11
CA GLY A 175 30.94 32.51 -17.07
C GLY A 175 29.60 32.97 -17.63
N GLY A 176 28.77 33.56 -16.76
CA GLY A 176 27.78 34.56 -17.18
C GLY A 176 26.52 34.60 -16.34
N CYS A 177 26.33 35.69 -15.61
CA CYS A 177 25.12 36.03 -14.86
C CYS A 177 23.85 35.99 -15.72
N ALA A 178 22.71 35.53 -15.17
CA ALA A 178 21.75 36.42 -14.51
C ALA A 178 20.40 35.73 -14.20
N SER A 179 19.95 35.96 -12.97
CA SER A 179 18.56 36.24 -12.56
C SER A 179 17.52 35.11 -12.51
N GLY A 180 16.97 34.88 -11.31
CA GLY A 180 15.60 34.36 -11.17
C GLY A 180 15.29 33.32 -10.09
N ALA A 181 16.09 33.15 -9.03
CA ALA A 181 15.77 32.17 -7.97
C ALA A 181 14.65 32.66 -7.03
N VAL A 182 13.39 32.36 -7.37
CA VAL A 182 12.26 32.41 -6.43
C VAL A 182 12.27 31.14 -5.59
N THR A 183 13.01 31.16 -4.49
CA THR A 183 12.86 30.18 -3.40
C THR A 183 11.48 30.29 -2.78
N LYS A 184 10.56 29.38 -3.13
CA LYS A 184 9.37 29.09 -2.29
C LYS A 184 9.63 27.88 -1.41
N LYS A 185 10.00 28.21 -0.17
CA LYS A 185 9.94 27.39 1.05
C LYS A 185 8.62 26.61 1.09
N PHE A 186 8.63 25.29 0.88
CA PHE A 186 7.56 24.43 1.35
C PHE A 186 7.73 24.27 2.87
N LYS A 187 6.97 25.05 3.61
CA LYS A 187 6.82 24.95 5.05
C LYS A 187 5.90 23.76 5.33
N ALA A 188 6.48 22.64 5.76
CA ALA A 188 5.73 21.56 6.39
C ALA A 188 5.31 22.07 7.78
N GLU A 189 4.02 22.23 8.02
CA GLU A 189 3.50 22.52 9.37
C GLU A 189 3.27 21.20 10.12
N GLU A 190 3.96 21.13 11.25
CA GLU A 190 3.90 20.11 12.30
C GLU A 190 2.60 20.12 13.11
N GLY A 191 2.38 18.99 13.79
CA GLY A 191 1.48 18.74 14.91
C GLY A 191 1.43 17.23 15.18
N THR A 192 2.53 16.56 15.57
CA THR A 192 3.06 16.30 16.96
C THR A 192 2.01 15.59 17.85
N THR A 193 2.22 14.44 18.52
CA THR A 193 3.35 13.83 19.29
C THR A 193 3.28 12.28 19.14
N SER A 194 4.32 11.44 19.32
CA SER A 194 5.30 11.36 20.41
C SER A 194 6.59 10.66 19.95
N ALA A 195 7.70 11.08 20.55
CA ALA A 195 9.05 10.60 20.35
C ALA A 195 9.32 9.26 21.06
N GLU A 196 10.11 8.40 20.43
CA GLU A 196 11.20 7.66 21.08
C GLU A 196 12.25 7.31 20.02
N GLY A 197 13.51 7.59 20.33
CA GLY A 197 14.60 7.63 19.36
C GLY A 197 15.15 6.26 18.98
N ARG A 198 15.66 6.19 17.75
CA ARG A 198 16.86 5.42 17.41
C ARG A 198 17.47 6.02 16.14
N GLU A 199 18.72 6.45 16.27
CA GLU A 199 19.61 6.68 15.14
C GLU A 199 19.81 5.35 14.41
N GLU A 200 19.50 5.31 13.12
CA GLU A 200 20.03 4.28 12.21
C GLU A 200 19.83 4.73 10.75
N GLY A 201 20.94 5.08 10.11
CA GLY A 201 21.13 5.15 8.66
C GLY A 201 20.15 6.03 7.87
N THR A 202 20.54 7.26 7.54
CA THR A 202 19.98 7.96 6.38
C THR A 202 20.28 7.15 5.12
N VAL A 203 19.40 6.21 4.79
CA VAL A 203 19.31 5.62 3.45
C VAL A 203 19.04 6.80 2.54
N ALA A 204 20.04 7.21 1.77
CA ALA A 204 19.93 8.33 0.85
C ALA A 204 18.73 8.06 -0.06
N THR A 205 17.66 8.84 0.10
CA THR A 205 16.51 8.75 -0.79
C THR A 205 17.02 9.11 -2.19
N PRO A 206 16.83 8.25 -3.20
CA PRO A 206 17.32 8.53 -4.53
C PRO A 206 16.76 9.86 -5.02
N ALA A 207 17.61 10.68 -5.66
CA ALA A 207 17.21 11.95 -6.22
C ALA A 207 16.04 11.76 -7.20
N PHE A 208 15.09 12.68 -7.12
CA PHE A 208 13.95 12.73 -8.03
C PHE A 208 14.44 12.95 -9.47
N ASP A 209 13.94 12.15 -10.41
CA ASP A 209 14.28 12.22 -11.82
C ASP A 209 13.04 11.95 -12.67
N ASP A 210 12.64 12.90 -13.50
CA ASP A 210 11.45 12.83 -14.36
C ASP A 210 11.77 12.83 -15.86
N HIS A 211 13.05 12.69 -16.24
CA HIS A 211 13.46 12.63 -17.66
C HIS A 211 12.97 11.37 -18.36
N VAL A 212 12.62 10.32 -17.62
CA VAL A 212 12.04 9.09 -18.17
C VAL A 212 10.61 8.96 -17.66
N ALA A 213 9.67 8.89 -18.60
CA ALA A 213 8.26 8.71 -18.31
C ALA A 213 7.69 7.49 -19.03
N LEU A 214 6.73 6.83 -18.39
CA LEU A 214 5.89 5.80 -19.00
C LEU A 214 4.47 6.34 -19.12
N VAL A 215 3.96 6.42 -20.34
CA VAL A 215 2.54 6.65 -20.61
C VAL A 215 1.85 5.30 -20.68
N CYS A 216 0.70 5.15 -20.02
CA CYS A 216 -0.17 3.98 -20.15
C CYS A 216 -1.59 4.41 -20.51
N THR A 217 -2.20 3.69 -21.45
CA THR A 217 -3.58 3.86 -21.87
C THR A 217 -4.45 2.77 -21.27
N LEU A 218 -5.52 3.19 -20.60
CA LEU A 218 -6.49 2.32 -19.94
C LEU A 218 -7.87 2.46 -20.60
N SER A 219 -8.80 1.56 -20.29
CA SER A 219 -10.11 1.51 -20.94
C SER A 219 -11.01 2.71 -20.57
N SER A 220 -10.75 3.32 -19.41
CA SER A 220 -11.59 4.37 -18.86
C SER A 220 -10.84 5.30 -17.91
N LYS A 221 -11.38 6.50 -17.74
CA LYS A 221 -10.94 7.48 -16.72
C LYS A 221 -10.99 6.91 -15.30
N PHE A 222 -11.93 6.00 -15.03
CA PHE A 222 -12.10 5.36 -13.73
C PHE A 222 -10.98 4.35 -13.43
N SER A 223 -10.59 3.56 -14.44
CA SER A 223 -9.46 2.63 -14.36
C SER A 223 -8.16 3.41 -14.15
N ALA A 224 -7.95 4.48 -14.93
CA ALA A 224 -6.84 5.41 -14.78
C ALA A 224 -6.80 6.05 -13.38
N ALA A 225 -7.92 6.55 -12.87
CA ALA A 225 -7.99 7.12 -11.52
C ALA A 225 -7.67 6.09 -10.42
N SER A 226 -7.98 4.81 -10.64
CA SER A 226 -7.65 3.73 -9.70
C SER A 226 -6.14 3.46 -9.69
N ALA A 227 -5.51 3.44 -10.86
CA ALA A 227 -4.05 3.35 -10.98
C ALA A 227 -3.36 4.57 -10.32
N VAL A 228 -3.76 5.79 -10.65
CA VAL A 228 -3.20 7.03 -10.08
C VAL A 228 -3.34 7.05 -8.55
N ALA A 229 -4.53 6.73 -8.01
CA ALA A 229 -4.77 6.75 -6.57
C ALA A 229 -3.89 5.77 -5.78
N GLY A 230 -3.56 4.62 -6.38
CA GLY A 230 -2.78 3.56 -5.77
C GLY A 230 -1.28 3.67 -5.99
N LEU A 231 -0.85 4.21 -7.13
CA LEU A 231 0.55 4.22 -7.53
C LEU A 231 1.27 5.54 -7.19
N HIS A 232 0.55 6.66 -7.18
CA HIS A 232 1.15 7.95 -6.86
C HIS A 232 1.70 7.97 -5.42
N GLY A 233 2.99 8.27 -5.29
CA GLY A 233 3.75 8.27 -4.04
C GLY A 233 4.08 6.87 -3.52
N SER A 234 3.78 5.80 -4.28
CA SER A 234 4.21 4.45 -3.92
C SER A 234 5.68 4.23 -4.26
N THR A 235 6.35 3.39 -3.49
CA THR A 235 7.77 3.08 -3.70
C THR A 235 7.94 1.93 -4.69
N PHE A 236 8.79 2.12 -5.69
CA PHE A 236 9.19 1.13 -6.68
C PHE A 236 10.69 1.26 -6.92
N ASP A 237 11.42 0.15 -6.76
CA ASP A 237 12.90 0.12 -6.80
C ASP A 237 13.56 1.27 -5.99
N SER A 238 13.13 1.40 -4.72
CA SER A 238 13.57 2.45 -3.79
C SER A 238 13.22 3.89 -4.19
N ARG A 239 12.47 4.12 -5.28
CA ARG A 239 12.04 5.45 -5.75
C ARG A 239 10.55 5.66 -5.54
N ALA A 240 10.15 6.90 -5.25
CA ALA A 240 8.74 7.26 -5.17
C ALA A 240 8.17 7.57 -6.57
N ILE A 241 7.24 6.75 -7.05
CA ILE A 241 6.60 6.96 -8.35
C ILE A 241 5.69 8.18 -8.28
N MET A 242 5.82 9.07 -9.26
CA MET A 242 4.84 10.12 -9.49
C MET A 242 3.90 9.68 -10.61
N CYS A 243 2.60 9.65 -10.33
CA CYS A 243 1.59 9.26 -11.30
C CYS A 243 0.52 10.35 -11.42
N ARG A 244 0.19 10.76 -12.65
CA ARG A 244 -0.82 11.77 -12.96
C ARG A 244 -1.60 11.40 -14.22
N PHE A 245 -2.74 12.05 -14.46
CA PHE A 245 -3.40 11.97 -15.75
C PHE A 245 -2.55 12.64 -16.84
N TYR A 246 -2.68 12.11 -18.05
CA TYR A 246 -2.02 12.64 -19.24
C TYR A 246 -3.07 13.02 -20.28
N ASP A 247 -2.91 14.19 -20.86
CA ASP A 247 -3.71 14.63 -22.00
C ASP A 247 -2.87 14.32 -23.24
N LEU A 248 -3.37 13.42 -24.08
CA LEU A 248 -2.71 13.02 -25.34
C LEU A 248 -3.07 13.98 -26.46
#